data_AF-A0A2G8HYM1-F1
#
_entry.id   AF-A0A2G8HYM1-F1
#
_cell.length_a   1.000
_cell.length_b   1.000
_cell.length_c   1.000
_cell.angle_alpha   90.00
_cell.angle_beta   90.00
_cell.angle_gamma   90.00
#
_symmetry.space_group_name_H-M   'P 1'
#
loop_
_entity.id
_entity.type
_entity.pdbx_description
1 polymer ?
#
loop_
_entity_poly.entity_id
_entity_poly.type
_entity_poly.pdbx_seq_one_letter_code
_entity_poly.pdbx_strand_id
1 'polypeptide(L)'
;MILLEKYFFEILVGLIFLISLLSTLIFFLAKRIQQQSSFAKESLKNTREKEKFILESLDIISKALIQEQCEVSEGCIRIRMLVDKSKMLDSSKKDYEVFFNMYQELKNFKTHEKRNELSKQEIMKEDIDRFKVEEKYQAKFLEAVQILHADVKELL
;
A
#
# COMPACT_ATOMS: atom_id res chain seq x y z
N MET A 1 43.75 -57.73 7.98
CA MET A 1 42.67 -58.09 8.90
C MET A 1 42.87 -57.46 10.29
N ILE A 2 44.02 -57.65 10.94
CA ILE A 2 44.28 -57.16 12.32
C ILE A 2 44.30 -55.61 12.47
N LEU A 3 44.85 -54.87 11.49
CA LEU A 3 44.81 -53.39 11.55
C LEU A 3 43.38 -52.83 11.42
N LEU A 4 42.52 -53.48 10.63
CA LEU A 4 41.16 -53.00 10.40
C LEU A 4 40.34 -53.09 11.69
N GLU A 5 40.46 -54.19 12.44
CA GLU A 5 39.81 -54.35 13.74
C GLU A 5 40.34 -53.36 14.79
N LYS A 6 41.64 -53.06 14.78
CA LYS A 6 42.25 -52.11 15.72
C LYS A 6 41.73 -50.68 15.55
N TYR A 7 41.57 -50.23 14.30
CA TYR A 7 41.10 -48.88 13.98
C TYR A 7 39.59 -48.80 13.71
N PHE A 8 38.87 -49.93 13.77
CA PHE A 8 37.44 -50.01 13.47
C PHE A 8 36.62 -49.03 14.30
N PHE A 9 36.91 -48.94 15.61
CA PHE A 9 36.19 -48.04 16.51
C PHE A 9 36.48 -46.56 16.21
N GLU A 10 37.72 -46.20 15.90
CA GLU A 10 38.10 -44.83 15.54
C GLU A 10 37.45 -44.39 14.21
N ILE A 11 37.42 -45.29 13.23
CA ILE A 11 36.73 -45.07 11.95
C ILE A 11 35.21 -44.91 12.15
N LEU A 12 34.60 -45.74 13.01
CA LEU A 12 33.18 -45.67 13.33
C LEU A 12 32.83 -44.34 14.00
N VAL A 13 33.62 -43.91 14.99
CA VAL A 13 33.43 -42.63 15.68
C VAL A 13 33.59 -41.45 14.71
N GLY A 14 34.61 -41.49 13.84
CA GLY A 14 34.81 -40.48 12.80
C GLY A 14 33.63 -40.39 11.82
N LEU A 15 33.07 -41.53 11.41
CA LEU A 15 31.88 -41.60 10.55
C LEU A 15 30.64 -41.02 11.25
N ILE A 16 30.39 -41.39 12.50
CA ILE A 16 29.26 -40.88 13.28
C ILE A 16 29.38 -39.36 13.45
N PHE A 17 30.58 -38.86 13.75
CA PHE A 17 30.83 -37.43 13.88
C PHE A 17 30.60 -36.68 12.55
N LEU A 18 31.09 -37.23 11.44
CA LEU A 18 30.90 -36.68 10.10
C LEU A 18 29.40 -36.61 9.73
N ILE A 19 28.66 -37.70 9.98
CA ILE A 19 27.21 -37.76 9.70
C ILE A 19 26.44 -36.76 10.57
N SER A 20 26.81 -36.61 11.85
CA SER A 20 26.21 -35.62 12.75
C SER A 20 26.45 -34.19 12.27
N LEU A 21 27.68 -33.87 11.84
CA LEU A 21 28.01 -32.56 11.29
C LEU A 21 27.26 -32.26 9.99
N LEU A 22 27.15 -33.26 9.10
CA LEU A 22 26.41 -33.12 7.85
C LEU A 22 24.90 -32.90 8.11
N SER A 23 24.33 -33.67 9.04
CA SER A 23 22.91 -33.60 9.41
C SER A 23 22.55 -32.25 10.02
N THR A 24 23.40 -31.72 10.90
CA THR A 24 23.19 -30.38 11.48
C THR A 24 23.27 -29.28 10.43
N LEU A 25 24.26 -29.33 9.52
CA LEU A 25 24.35 -28.39 8.39
C LEU A 25 23.08 -28.41 7.52
N ILE A 26 22.63 -29.60 7.11
CA ILE A 26 21.42 -29.77 6.29
C ILE A 26 20.19 -29.20 7.02
N PHE A 27 20.05 -29.45 8.32
CA PHE A 27 18.95 -28.91 9.13
C PHE A 27 18.95 -27.37 9.16
N PHE A 28 20.10 -26.75 9.41
CA PHE A 28 20.22 -25.28 9.42
C PHE A 28 19.95 -24.66 8.04
N LEU A 29 20.45 -25.28 6.97
CA LEU A 29 20.18 -24.87 5.59
C LEU A 29 18.69 -24.96 5.25
N ALA A 30 18.05 -26.08 5.57
CA ALA A 30 16.61 -26.28 5.34
C ALA A 30 15.77 -25.25 6.11
N LYS A 31 16.09 -24.98 7.38
CA LYS A 31 15.40 -23.97 8.19
C LYS A 31 15.54 -22.56 7.60
N ARG A 32 16.74 -22.21 7.10
CA ARG A 32 16.99 -20.91 6.47
C ARG A 32 16.21 -20.73 5.17
N ILE A 33 16.15 -21.77 4.33
CA ILE A 33 15.34 -21.77 3.10
C ILE A 33 13.85 -21.64 3.44
N GLN A 34 13.37 -22.39 4.44
CA GLN A 34 11.98 -22.31 4.87
C GLN A 34 11.62 -20.90 5.35
N GLN A 35 12.45 -20.28 6.19
CA GLN A 35 12.27 -18.91 6.65
C GLN A 35 12.26 -17.91 5.49
N GLN A 36 13.22 -17.99 4.55
CA GLN A 36 13.22 -17.10 3.38
C GLN A 36 11.95 -17.28 2.53
N SER A 37 11.49 -18.53 2.35
CA SER A 37 10.26 -18.81 1.61
C SER A 37 9.01 -18.27 2.31
N SER A 38 8.95 -18.31 3.65
CA SER A 38 7.83 -17.75 4.40
C SER A 38 7.83 -16.23 4.35
N PHE A 39 8.99 -15.57 4.51
CA PHE A 39 9.10 -14.12 4.36
C PHE A 39 8.70 -13.64 2.96
N ALA A 40 9.11 -14.35 1.90
CA ALA A 40 8.73 -14.02 0.54
C ALA A 40 7.20 -14.17 0.33
N LYS A 41 6.61 -15.27 0.81
CA LYS A 41 5.15 -15.50 0.74
C LYS A 41 4.36 -14.46 1.53
N GLU A 42 4.82 -14.11 2.72
CA GLU A 42 4.20 -13.10 3.58
C GLU A 42 4.30 -11.70 2.96
N SER A 43 5.45 -11.35 2.38
CA SER A 43 5.63 -10.09 1.66
C SER A 43 4.67 -9.95 0.47
N LEU A 44 4.52 -11.03 -0.32
CA LEU A 44 3.57 -11.06 -1.43
C LEU A 44 2.12 -10.95 -0.95
N LYS A 45 1.76 -11.67 0.12
CA LYS A 45 0.43 -11.60 0.73
C LYS A 45 0.13 -10.18 1.23
N ASN A 46 1.05 -9.59 1.97
CA ASN A 46 0.93 -8.22 2.48
C ASN A 46 0.79 -7.20 1.34
N THR A 47 1.49 -7.41 0.22
CA THR A 47 1.36 -6.52 -0.95
C THR A 47 -0.03 -6.63 -1.58
N ARG A 48 -0.57 -7.85 -1.73
CA ARG A 48 -1.91 -8.08 -2.27
C ARG A 48 -3.00 -7.52 -1.35
N GLU A 49 -2.87 -7.71 -0.05
CA GLU A 49 -3.82 -7.17 0.94
C GLU A 49 -3.81 -5.64 0.96
N LYS A 50 -2.64 -5.02 0.84
CA LYS A 50 -2.52 -3.57 0.70
C LYS A 50 -3.18 -3.06 -0.58
N GLU A 51 -2.94 -3.72 -1.71
CA GLU A 51 -3.56 -3.33 -2.99
C GLU A 51 -5.08 -3.46 -2.92
N LYS A 52 -5.58 -4.59 -2.39
CA LYS A 52 -7.01 -4.80 -2.18
C LYS A 52 -7.62 -3.73 -1.29
N PHE A 53 -6.98 -3.39 -0.18
CA PHE A 53 -7.43 -2.32 0.72
C PHE A 53 -7.49 -0.96 0.00
N ILE A 54 -6.51 -0.64 -0.85
CA ILE A 54 -6.49 0.60 -1.63
C ILE A 54 -7.70 0.65 -2.58
N LEU A 55 -7.94 -0.43 -3.33
CA LEU A 55 -9.07 -0.52 -4.27
C LEU A 55 -10.42 -0.45 -3.54
N GLU A 56 -10.61 -1.21 -2.46
CA GLU A 56 -11.85 -1.15 -1.65
C GLU A 56 -12.08 0.24 -1.06
N SER A 57 -11.00 0.92 -0.61
CA SER A 57 -11.09 2.29 -0.11
C SER A 57 -11.49 3.27 -1.21
N LEU A 58 -10.91 3.16 -2.40
CA LEU A 58 -11.27 4.00 -3.55
C LEU A 58 -12.71 3.77 -4.01
N ASP A 59 -13.19 2.53 -3.96
CA ASP A 59 -14.60 2.20 -4.25
C ASP A 59 -15.56 2.89 -3.27
N ILE A 60 -15.29 2.79 -1.96
CA ILE A 60 -16.09 3.43 -0.91
C ILE A 60 -16.08 4.95 -1.06
N ILE A 61 -14.92 5.56 -1.27
CA ILE A 61 -14.79 7.01 -1.42
C ILE A 61 -15.54 7.49 -2.67
N SER A 62 -15.40 6.78 -3.79
CA SER A 62 -16.07 7.14 -5.03
C SER A 62 -17.59 7.08 -4.88
N LYS A 63 -18.12 6.04 -4.22
CA LYS A 63 -19.55 5.94 -3.89
C LYS A 63 -20.01 7.08 -3.00
N ALA A 64 -19.26 7.42 -1.95
CA ALA A 64 -19.60 8.52 -1.05
C ALA A 64 -19.68 9.85 -1.81
N LEU A 65 -18.75 10.12 -2.73
CA LEU A 65 -18.77 11.33 -3.57
C LEU A 65 -19.93 11.35 -4.56
N ILE A 66 -20.19 10.24 -5.25
CA ILE A 66 -21.33 10.11 -6.19
C ILE A 66 -22.66 10.29 -5.47
N GLN A 67 -22.75 9.85 -4.21
CA GLN A 67 -23.92 9.99 -3.35
C GLN A 67 -23.94 11.31 -2.55
N GLU A 68 -22.99 12.22 -2.80
CA GLU A 68 -22.87 13.51 -2.13
C GLU A 68 -22.79 13.40 -0.59
N GLN A 69 -22.22 12.31 -0.08
CA GLN A 69 -22.04 12.04 1.36
C GLN A 69 -20.77 12.67 1.95
N CYS A 70 -19.89 13.24 1.13
CA CYS A 70 -18.72 13.99 1.57
C CYS A 70 -18.38 15.15 0.63
N GLU A 71 -17.61 16.12 1.13
CA GLU A 71 -17.13 17.26 0.36
C GLU A 71 -16.16 16.80 -0.74
N VAL A 72 -16.21 17.46 -1.91
CA VAL A 72 -15.34 17.14 -3.05
C VAL A 72 -13.87 17.34 -2.70
N SER A 73 -13.55 18.34 -1.88
CA SER A 73 -12.17 18.57 -1.42
C SER A 73 -11.63 17.44 -0.53
N GLU A 74 -12.45 16.90 0.39
CA GLU A 74 -12.07 15.75 1.21
C GLU A 74 -11.85 14.51 0.32
N GLY A 75 -12.78 14.26 -0.60
CA GLY A 75 -12.67 13.20 -1.58
C GLY A 75 -11.40 13.30 -2.42
N CYS A 76 -11.09 14.49 -2.94
CA CYS A 76 -9.89 14.78 -3.73
C CYS A 76 -8.61 14.41 -3.00
N ILE A 77 -8.47 14.83 -1.74
CA ILE A 77 -7.26 14.55 -0.95
C ILE A 77 -7.10 13.04 -0.77
N ARG A 78 -8.18 12.34 -0.42
CA ARG A 78 -8.15 10.89 -0.18
C ARG A 78 -7.89 10.08 -1.45
N ILE A 79 -8.59 10.40 -2.54
CA ILE A 79 -8.40 9.76 -3.85
C ILE A 79 -6.96 9.96 -4.33
N ARG A 80 -6.44 11.19 -4.34
CA ARG A 80 -5.07 11.48 -4.78
C ARG A 80 -4.04 10.64 -4.03
N MET A 81 -4.18 10.51 -2.71
CA MET A 81 -3.23 9.77 -1.88
C MET A 81 -3.26 8.25 -2.11
N LEU A 82 -4.38 7.72 -2.60
CA LEU A 82 -4.60 6.28 -2.82
C LEU A 82 -4.28 5.88 -4.27
N VAL A 83 -4.72 6.66 -5.26
CA VAL A 83 -4.42 6.43 -6.68
C VAL A 83 -2.91 6.40 -6.92
N ASP A 84 -2.15 7.32 -6.32
CA ASP A 84 -0.68 7.38 -6.41
C ASP A 84 0.04 6.17 -5.77
N LYS A 85 -0.66 5.39 -4.94
CA LYS A 85 -0.11 4.22 -4.24
C LYS A 85 -0.52 2.89 -4.85
N SER A 86 -1.60 2.86 -5.62
CA SER A 86 -2.07 1.65 -6.30
C SER A 86 -1.06 1.23 -7.36
N LYS A 87 -0.82 -0.08 -7.47
CA LYS A 87 0.00 -0.65 -8.54
C LYS A 87 -0.83 -1.08 -9.76
N MET A 88 -2.15 -1.20 -9.57
CA MET A 88 -3.07 -1.64 -10.61
C MET A 88 -3.70 -0.48 -11.38
N LEU A 89 -3.72 0.72 -10.78
CA LEU A 89 -4.19 1.94 -11.44
C LEU A 89 -3.00 2.71 -12.03
N ASP A 90 -3.21 3.24 -13.24
CA ASP A 90 -2.29 4.19 -13.84
C ASP A 90 -2.64 5.61 -13.38
N SER A 91 -1.86 6.15 -12.45
CA SER A 91 -2.05 7.51 -11.95
C SER A 91 -1.84 8.59 -13.02
N SER A 92 -1.17 8.27 -14.12
CA SER A 92 -0.95 9.18 -15.25
C SER A 92 -2.09 9.18 -16.28
N LYS A 93 -3.12 8.34 -16.08
CA LYS A 93 -4.33 8.32 -16.90
C LYS A 93 -4.92 9.73 -16.98
N LYS A 94 -5.19 10.20 -18.21
CA LYS A 94 -5.69 11.56 -18.46
C LYS A 94 -6.96 11.88 -17.68
N ASP A 95 -7.84 10.90 -17.50
CA ASP A 95 -9.09 11.06 -16.75
C ASP A 95 -8.83 11.38 -15.27
N TYR A 96 -7.67 10.99 -14.71
CA TYR A 96 -7.31 11.22 -13.32
C TYR A 96 -6.56 12.54 -13.09
N GLU A 97 -6.17 13.25 -14.16
CA GLU A 97 -5.41 14.50 -14.06
C GLU A 97 -6.11 15.52 -13.15
N VAL A 98 -7.45 15.55 -13.18
CA VAL A 98 -8.27 16.46 -12.36
C VAL A 98 -8.06 16.25 -10.85
N PHE A 99 -7.82 15.01 -10.39
CA PHE A 99 -7.54 14.71 -8.99
C PHE A 99 -6.24 15.37 -8.52
N PHE A 100 -5.22 15.35 -9.38
CA PHE A 100 -3.93 15.95 -9.08
C PHE A 100 -4.02 17.48 -9.18
N ASN A 101 -4.66 18.02 -10.21
CA ASN A 101 -4.80 19.46 -10.41
C ASN A 101 -5.58 20.12 -9.27
N MET A 102 -6.71 19.56 -8.88
CA MET A 102 -7.47 20.05 -7.72
C MET A 102 -6.66 19.93 -6.43
N TYR A 103 -5.98 18.80 -6.20
CA TYR A 103 -5.13 18.63 -5.02
C TYR A 103 -4.00 19.66 -4.94
N GLN A 104 -3.40 20.07 -6.06
CA GLN A 104 -2.34 21.09 -6.06
C GLN A 104 -2.83 22.45 -5.55
N GLU A 105 -4.11 22.78 -5.79
CA GLU A 105 -4.74 24.00 -5.25
C GLU A 105 -5.13 23.84 -3.78
N LEU A 106 -5.50 22.63 -3.35
CA LEU A 106 -5.90 22.35 -1.96
C LEU A 106 -4.72 22.14 -0.99
N LYS A 107 -3.55 21.66 -1.45
CA LYS A 107 -2.46 21.16 -0.59
C LYS A 107 -1.91 22.16 0.44
N ASN A 108 -2.08 23.45 0.18
CA ASN A 108 -1.56 24.52 1.03
C ASN A 108 -2.56 25.00 2.08
N PHE A 109 -3.83 24.57 2.00
CA PHE A 109 -4.83 24.90 3.01
C PHE A 109 -4.51 24.21 4.34
N LYS A 110 -4.69 24.93 5.45
CA LYS A 110 -4.34 24.41 6.76
C LYS A 110 -5.39 23.38 7.20
N THR A 111 -4.91 22.19 7.53
CA THR A 111 -5.73 21.09 8.08
C THR A 111 -5.36 20.82 9.54
N HIS A 112 -6.27 20.18 10.28
CA HIS A 112 -6.05 19.71 11.65
C HIS A 112 -5.50 20.80 12.60
N GLU A 113 -4.43 20.51 13.33
CA GLU A 113 -3.88 21.38 14.38
C GLU A 113 -3.49 22.76 13.86
N LYS A 114 -3.00 22.86 12.61
CA LYS A 114 -2.64 24.15 11.99
C LYS A 114 -3.84 25.05 11.73
N ARG A 115 -5.06 24.49 11.65
CA ARG A 115 -6.30 25.27 11.55
C ARG A 115 -6.69 25.91 12.89
N ASN A 116 -6.30 25.31 14.01
CA ASN A 116 -6.57 25.88 15.34
C ASN A 116 -5.72 27.12 15.65
N GLU A 117 -4.62 27.31 14.91
CA GLU A 117 -3.74 28.48 15.02
C GLU A 117 -4.27 29.70 14.24
N LEU A 118 -5.32 29.51 13.44
CA LEU A 118 -5.91 30.58 12.64
C LEU A 118 -6.88 31.44 13.44
N SER A 119 -6.89 32.74 13.14
CA SER A 119 -7.98 33.61 13.55
C SER A 119 -9.28 33.23 12.82
N LYS A 120 -10.44 33.60 13.40
CA LYS A 120 -11.75 33.37 12.77
C LYS A 120 -11.85 33.96 11.35
N GLN A 121 -11.20 35.11 11.12
CA GLN A 121 -11.19 35.75 9.80
C GLN A 121 -10.39 34.95 8.78
N GLU A 122 -9.25 34.39 9.18
CA GLU A 122 -8.44 33.54 8.31
C GLU A 122 -9.12 32.20 8.00
N ILE A 123 -9.77 31.59 8.99
CA ILE A 123 -10.58 30.38 8.78
C ILE A 123 -11.66 30.63 7.73
N MET A 124 -12.43 31.73 7.89
CA MET A 124 -13.50 32.06 6.96
C MET A 124 -12.96 32.33 5.55
N LYS A 125 -11.80 32.99 5.44
CA LYS A 125 -11.14 33.22 4.15
C LYS A 125 -10.71 31.91 3.50
N GLU A 126 -10.06 31.01 4.24
CA GLU A 126 -9.67 29.69 3.72
C GLU A 126 -10.88 28.84 3.32
N ASP A 127 -11.98 28.86 4.09
CA ASP A 127 -13.19 28.13 3.75
C ASP A 127 -13.79 28.67 2.44
N ILE A 128 -13.87 29.99 2.26
CA ILE A 128 -14.31 30.62 0.99
C ILE A 128 -13.41 30.21 -0.18
N ASP A 129 -12.08 30.23 0.02
CA ASP A 129 -11.14 29.86 -1.03
C ASP A 129 -11.23 28.35 -1.35
N ARG A 130 -11.51 27.49 -0.36
CA ARG A 130 -11.82 26.07 -0.57
C ARG A 130 -13.08 25.88 -1.42
N PHE A 131 -14.17 26.58 -1.10
CA PHE A 131 -15.41 26.52 -1.88
C PHE A 131 -15.21 26.92 -3.35
N LYS A 132 -14.41 27.95 -3.63
CA LYS A 132 -14.10 28.35 -5.02
C LYS A 132 -13.35 27.26 -5.78
N VAL A 133 -12.42 26.57 -5.13
CA VAL A 133 -11.70 25.45 -5.74
C VAL A 133 -12.67 24.29 -5.99
N GLU A 134 -13.54 23.97 -5.04
CA GLU A 134 -14.56 22.94 -5.23
C GLU A 134 -15.46 23.25 -6.42
N GLU A 135 -16.05 24.44 -6.47
CA GLU A 135 -16.94 24.87 -7.56
C GLU A 135 -16.23 24.80 -8.93
N LYS A 136 -14.97 25.24 -9.00
CA LYS A 136 -14.15 25.21 -10.22
C LYS A 136 -13.96 23.79 -10.77
N TYR A 137 -13.81 22.80 -9.91
CA TYR A 137 -13.46 21.44 -10.32
C TYR A 137 -14.64 20.45 -10.29
N GLN A 138 -15.74 20.77 -9.59
CA GLN A 138 -16.80 19.84 -9.23
C GLN A 138 -17.30 18.97 -10.37
N ALA A 139 -17.72 19.56 -11.50
CA ALA A 139 -18.27 18.80 -12.62
C ALA A 139 -17.27 17.78 -13.18
N LYS A 140 -16.07 18.24 -13.55
CA LYS A 140 -15.00 17.38 -14.10
C LYS A 140 -14.49 16.36 -13.09
N PHE A 141 -14.44 16.74 -11.81
CA PHE A 141 -14.01 15.86 -10.75
C PHE A 141 -14.99 14.70 -10.58
N LEU A 142 -16.31 14.97 -10.54
CA LEU A 142 -17.32 13.92 -10.41
C LEU A 142 -17.37 12.99 -11.64
N GLU A 143 -17.15 13.52 -12.85
CA GLU A 143 -16.97 12.68 -14.05
C GLU A 143 -15.78 11.71 -13.89
N ALA A 144 -14.63 12.22 -13.45
CA ALA A 144 -13.46 11.39 -13.18
C ALA A 144 -13.69 10.38 -12.04
N VAL A 145 -14.46 10.74 -11.01
CA VAL A 145 -14.85 9.81 -9.93
C VAL A 145 -15.70 8.66 -10.47
N GLN A 146 -16.60 8.90 -11.42
CA GLN A 146 -17.38 7.83 -12.04
C GLN A 146 -16.49 6.86 -12.84
N ILE A 147 -15.53 7.41 -13.59
CA ILE A 147 -14.54 6.60 -14.33
C ILE A 147 -13.69 5.78 -13.34
N LEU A 148 -13.16 6.42 -12.30
CA LEU A 148 -12.40 5.76 -11.24
C LEU A 148 -13.21 4.64 -10.58
N HIS A 149 -14.48 4.88 -10.26
CA HIS A 149 -15.35 3.88 -9.66
C HIS A 149 -15.52 2.66 -10.58
N ALA A 150 -15.69 2.87 -11.88
CA ALA A 150 -15.76 1.79 -12.86
C ALA A 150 -14.44 1.01 -12.95
N ASP A 151 -13.31 1.72 -13.11
CA ASP A 151 -11.98 1.11 -13.19
C ASP A 151 -11.68 0.26 -11.94
N VAL A 152 -11.95 0.79 -10.74
CA VAL A 152 -11.73 0.08 -9.46
C VAL A 152 -12.63 -1.15 -9.37
N LYS A 153 -13.88 -1.07 -9.82
CA LYS A 153 -14.83 -2.19 -9.79
C LYS A 153 -14.42 -3.33 -10.72
N GLU A 154 -13.71 -3.05 -11.81
CA GLU A 154 -13.15 -4.08 -12.69
C GLU A 154 -11.94 -4.80 -12.08
N LEU A 155 -11.25 -4.16 -11.13
CA LEU A 155 -10.03 -4.67 -10.49
C LEU A 155 -10.29 -5.41 -9.16
N LEU A 156 -11.49 -5.28 -8.59
CA LEU A 156 -11.94 -5.94 -7.35
C LEU A 156 -12.58 -7.31 -7.62
#